data_AF-A0A4V0ZYP6-F1
#
_entry.id   AF-A0A4V0ZYP6-F1
#
_cell.length_a   1.000
_cell.length_b   1.000
_cell.length_c   1.000
_cell.angle_alpha   90.00
_cell.angle_beta   90.00
_cell.angle_gamma   90.00
#
_symmetry.space_group_name_H-M   'P 1'
#
loop_
_entity.id
_entity.type
_entity.pdbx_description
1 polymer ?
#
loop_
_entity_poly.entity_id
_entity_poly.type
_entity_poly.pdbx_seq_one_letter_code
_entity_poly.pdbx_strand_id
1 'polypeptide(L)'
;MLLTGCASPLAGKPADLATRQVLRDNLQHASYNFSGELGFTSLHGSSADDAKPQLSYTINQIARSTKVAINGALDQTSKRMELIPSFRFERRNLQASLSLPLELNLQDFSLLVDPSAFDLFVPELYSEQTRFVRFKLPSDIAARIPLDAMIKALPGLVDEGYGTVDKQVFALEPLDDTARQLGASYQLRIAMNPLQESQVVVHIVDGLVKVIQQEAERQGRPEDGKQAADAAQLVRALTQRSAADLQATRTVSHLYANRQGQLLGINQEITLDTPQLRGLAYLHMRYSNHGKPVFAYQPAASDIIDYDKLPKPQWLQDLAK
;
A
#
# COMPACT_ATOMS: atom_id res chain seq x y z
N MET A 1 21.20 35.65 -22.52
CA MET A 1 20.56 34.79 -21.51
C MET A 1 20.10 33.51 -22.21
N LEU A 2 20.86 32.43 -22.09
CA LEU A 2 20.45 31.11 -22.57
C LEU A 2 19.51 30.53 -21.51
N LEU A 3 18.21 30.46 -21.84
CA LEU A 3 17.24 29.65 -21.12
C LEU A 3 17.62 28.18 -21.36
N THR A 4 18.57 27.65 -20.60
CA THR A 4 18.72 26.21 -20.44
C THR A 4 17.49 25.73 -19.69
N GLY A 5 16.39 25.53 -20.43
CA GLY A 5 15.23 24.84 -19.90
C GLY A 5 15.70 23.47 -19.44
N CYS A 6 15.65 23.22 -18.13
CA CYS A 6 15.96 21.91 -17.58
C CYS A 6 15.12 20.89 -18.33
N ALA A 7 15.76 20.10 -19.22
CA ALA A 7 15.09 19.01 -19.89
C ALA A 7 14.52 18.09 -18.82
N SER A 8 13.27 17.66 -18.99
CA SER A 8 12.65 16.73 -18.06
C SER A 8 13.55 15.51 -17.88
N PRO A 9 13.72 14.97 -16.66
CA PRO A 9 14.44 13.72 -16.47
C PRO A 9 13.84 12.57 -17.26
N LEU A 10 12.58 12.64 -17.69
CA LEU A 10 11.92 11.61 -18.49
C LEU A 10 12.01 11.86 -20.01
N ALA A 11 12.53 13.01 -20.45
CA ALA A 11 12.58 13.36 -21.86
C ALA A 11 13.44 12.37 -22.67
N GLY A 12 12.88 11.85 -23.77
CA GLY A 12 13.56 10.92 -24.67
C GLY A 12 13.79 9.51 -24.11
N LYS A 13 13.31 9.21 -22.89
CA LYS A 13 13.43 7.87 -22.32
C LYS A 13 12.37 6.93 -22.90
N PRO A 14 12.74 5.68 -23.23
CA PRO A 14 11.79 4.59 -23.44
C PRO A 14 10.85 4.40 -22.25
N ALA A 15 9.65 3.87 -22.50
CA ALA A 15 8.59 3.75 -21.49
C ALA A 15 8.98 2.90 -20.28
N ASP A 16 9.75 1.82 -20.48
CA ASP A 16 10.27 0.96 -19.40
C ASP A 16 11.19 1.75 -18.46
N LEU A 17 12.16 2.47 -19.04
CA LEU A 17 13.12 3.27 -18.26
C LEU A 17 12.45 4.47 -17.57
N ALA A 18 11.50 5.13 -18.23
CA ALA A 18 10.75 6.22 -17.64
C ALA A 18 9.90 5.76 -16.46
N THR A 19 9.16 4.64 -16.62
CA THR A 19 8.34 4.03 -15.57
C THR A 19 9.17 3.66 -14.35
N ARG A 20 10.25 2.90 -14.57
CA ARG A 20 11.15 2.46 -13.49
C ARG A 20 11.78 3.63 -12.75
N GLN A 21 12.16 4.69 -13.48
CA GLN A 21 12.67 5.90 -12.87
C GLN A 21 11.62 6.59 -11.98
N VAL A 22 10.38 6.79 -12.47
CA VAL A 22 9.30 7.40 -11.66
C VAL A 22 9.05 6.61 -10.37
N LEU A 23 8.96 5.28 -10.45
CA LEU A 23 8.73 4.42 -9.27
C LEU A 23 9.90 4.46 -8.28
N ARG A 24 11.14 4.40 -8.78
CA ARG A 24 12.34 4.52 -7.95
C ARG A 24 12.45 5.88 -7.27
N ASP A 25 12.30 6.96 -8.03
CA ASP A 25 12.45 8.32 -7.53
C ASP A 25 11.36 8.64 -6.48
N ASN A 26 10.14 8.11 -6.67
CA ASN A 26 9.06 8.20 -5.67
C ASN A 26 9.42 7.55 -4.31
N LEU A 27 10.25 6.50 -4.31
CA LEU A 27 10.70 5.80 -3.11
C LEU A 27 11.98 6.37 -2.50
N GLN A 28 12.86 6.98 -3.30
CA GLN A 28 14.12 7.57 -2.82
C GLN A 28 13.90 8.83 -1.97
N HIS A 29 12.84 9.57 -2.27
CA HIS A 29 12.51 10.84 -1.63
C HIS A 29 11.05 10.85 -1.15
N ALA A 30 10.62 9.74 -0.54
CA ALA A 30 9.24 9.53 -0.18
C ALA A 30 8.80 10.50 0.92
N SER A 31 8.24 11.63 0.51
CA SER A 31 7.76 12.69 1.37
C SER A 31 6.58 13.35 0.68
N TYR A 32 5.36 12.95 1.02
CA TYR A 32 4.14 13.39 0.33
C TYR A 32 2.88 12.97 1.10
N ASN A 33 1.76 13.61 0.78
CA ASN A 33 0.43 13.08 1.06
C ASN A 33 -0.04 12.16 -0.04
N PHE A 34 -0.89 11.21 0.30
CA PHE A 34 -1.60 10.37 -0.66
C PHE A 34 -3.07 10.27 -0.31
N SER A 35 -3.91 10.17 -1.32
CA SER A 35 -5.36 10.03 -1.21
C SER A 35 -5.87 9.17 -2.34
N GLY A 36 -6.75 8.22 -2.07
CA GLY A 36 -7.28 7.35 -3.11
C GLY A 36 -8.50 6.56 -2.69
N GLU A 37 -9.01 5.77 -3.63
CA GLU A 37 -10.09 4.82 -3.43
C GLU A 37 -9.82 3.50 -4.14
N LEU A 38 -10.24 2.42 -3.52
CA LEU A 38 -10.33 1.08 -4.07
C LEU A 38 -11.81 0.67 -4.08
N GLY A 39 -12.26 0.06 -5.17
CA GLY A 39 -13.63 -0.44 -5.27
C GLY A 39 -13.86 -1.37 -6.45
N PHE A 40 -15.13 -1.70 -6.68
CA PHE A 40 -15.56 -2.56 -7.78
C PHE A 40 -16.50 -1.81 -8.73
N THR A 41 -16.23 -1.90 -10.02
CA THR A 41 -17.16 -1.48 -11.08
C THR A 41 -18.19 -2.57 -11.33
N SER A 42 -17.76 -3.84 -11.23
CA SER A 42 -18.62 -5.01 -11.25
C SER A 42 -18.01 -6.16 -10.46
N LEU A 43 -18.86 -7.01 -9.88
CA LEU A 43 -18.43 -8.24 -9.21
C LEU A 43 -19.49 -9.34 -9.35
N HIS A 44 -19.03 -10.53 -9.69
CA HIS A 44 -19.81 -11.73 -9.93
C HIS A 44 -19.16 -12.90 -9.19
N GLY A 45 -19.99 -13.80 -8.66
CA GLY A 45 -19.52 -14.96 -7.91
C GLY A 45 -19.10 -16.11 -8.83
N SER A 46 -19.16 -17.32 -8.30
CA SER A 46 -18.96 -18.53 -9.11
C SER A 46 -20.10 -18.71 -10.11
N SER A 47 -19.91 -19.57 -11.12
CA SER A 47 -20.99 -19.92 -12.06
C SER A 47 -22.25 -20.43 -11.37
N ALA A 48 -22.12 -21.09 -10.21
CA ALA A 48 -23.26 -21.55 -9.40
C ALA A 48 -23.99 -20.41 -8.68
N ASP A 49 -23.27 -19.37 -8.26
CA ASP A 49 -23.86 -18.17 -7.67
C ASP A 49 -24.55 -17.31 -8.74
N ASP A 50 -23.93 -17.20 -9.91
CA ASP A 50 -24.46 -16.43 -11.03
C ASP A 50 -25.71 -17.07 -11.66
N ALA A 51 -25.87 -18.40 -11.52
CA ALA A 51 -27.10 -19.09 -11.89
C ALA A 51 -28.31 -18.70 -11.01
N LYS A 52 -28.10 -17.99 -9.90
CA LYS A 52 -29.15 -17.49 -9.01
C LYS A 52 -29.30 -15.97 -9.20
N PRO A 53 -30.28 -15.48 -10.01
CA PRO A 53 -30.31 -14.08 -10.44
C PRO A 53 -30.33 -13.06 -9.28
N GLN A 54 -31.08 -13.36 -8.22
CA GLN A 54 -31.18 -12.48 -7.05
C GLN A 54 -29.85 -12.39 -6.28
N LEU A 55 -29.11 -13.50 -6.16
CA LEU A 55 -27.82 -13.54 -5.49
C LEU A 55 -26.77 -12.80 -6.30
N SER A 56 -26.68 -13.07 -7.61
CA SER A 56 -25.76 -12.37 -8.53
C SER A 56 -25.99 -10.86 -8.52
N TYR A 57 -27.27 -10.43 -8.59
CA TYR A 57 -27.62 -9.01 -8.44
C TYR A 57 -27.16 -8.44 -7.10
N THR A 58 -27.41 -9.16 -6.00
CA THR A 58 -27.04 -8.71 -4.65
C THR A 58 -25.53 -8.55 -4.48
N ILE A 59 -24.73 -9.53 -4.92
CA ILE A 59 -23.26 -9.49 -4.88
C ILE A 59 -22.75 -8.25 -5.63
N ASN A 60 -23.19 -8.07 -6.88
CA ASN A 60 -22.75 -6.96 -7.71
C ASN A 60 -23.15 -5.60 -7.12
N GLN A 61 -24.38 -5.47 -6.60
CA GLN A 61 -24.85 -4.23 -5.99
C GLN A 61 -24.08 -3.89 -4.72
N ILE A 62 -23.84 -4.85 -3.84
CA ILE A 62 -23.05 -4.63 -2.61
C ILE A 62 -21.63 -4.23 -2.97
N ALA A 63 -20.97 -4.94 -3.90
CA ALA A 63 -19.61 -4.66 -4.32
C ALA A 63 -19.47 -3.24 -4.88
N ARG A 64 -20.37 -2.81 -5.77
CA ARG A 64 -20.36 -1.47 -6.37
C ARG A 64 -20.69 -0.35 -5.37
N SER A 65 -21.44 -0.68 -4.32
CA SER A 65 -21.80 0.26 -3.25
C SER A 65 -20.70 0.36 -2.20
N THR A 66 -19.74 -0.57 -2.20
CA THR A 66 -18.66 -0.64 -1.21
C THR A 66 -17.36 -0.09 -1.78
N LYS A 67 -16.74 0.82 -1.04
CA LYS A 67 -15.46 1.44 -1.39
C LYS A 67 -14.57 1.49 -0.18
N VAL A 68 -13.27 1.44 -0.40
CA VAL A 68 -12.26 1.72 0.61
C VAL A 68 -11.52 2.96 0.17
N ALA A 69 -11.78 4.09 0.82
CA ALA A 69 -10.96 5.28 0.65
C ALA A 69 -9.71 5.16 1.53
N ILE A 70 -8.58 5.63 1.04
CA ILE A 70 -7.30 5.59 1.75
C ILE A 70 -6.71 6.99 1.68
N ASN A 71 -6.46 7.61 2.83
CA ASN A 71 -5.76 8.88 2.91
C ASN A 71 -4.57 8.77 3.84
N GLY A 72 -3.56 9.62 3.66
CA GLY A 72 -2.43 9.62 4.58
C GLY A 72 -1.28 10.51 4.16
N ALA A 73 -0.19 10.33 4.87
CA ALA A 73 1.05 11.06 4.73
C ALA A 73 2.23 10.10 4.90
N LEU A 74 3.29 10.31 4.13
CA LEU A 74 4.54 9.60 4.32
C LEU A 74 5.65 10.64 4.41
N ASP A 75 6.48 10.54 5.43
CA ASP A 75 7.72 11.28 5.55
C ASP A 75 8.85 10.32 5.91
N GLN A 76 9.65 9.97 4.90
CA GLN A 76 10.83 9.12 5.05
C GLN A 76 11.90 9.78 5.93
N THR A 77 11.99 11.12 5.97
CA THR A 77 13.02 11.82 6.77
C THR A 77 12.75 11.65 8.26
N SER A 78 11.50 11.88 8.67
CA SER A 78 11.08 11.61 10.05
C SER A 78 10.75 10.13 10.28
N LYS A 79 10.84 9.27 9.26
CA LYS A 79 10.44 7.86 9.28
C LYS A 79 9.02 7.65 9.85
N ARG A 80 8.09 8.53 9.47
CA ARG A 80 6.67 8.49 9.90
C ARG A 80 5.76 8.23 8.70
N MET A 81 4.71 7.45 8.94
CA MET A 81 3.67 7.16 7.96
C MET A 81 2.31 7.21 8.64
N GLU A 82 1.39 7.97 8.07
CA GLU A 82 -0.02 8.00 8.45
C GLU A 82 -0.83 7.28 7.38
N LEU A 83 -1.77 6.46 7.82
CA LEU A 83 -2.70 5.72 6.98
C LEU A 83 -4.09 5.77 7.61
N ILE A 84 -5.06 6.31 6.87
CA ILE A 84 -6.44 6.49 7.30
C ILE A 84 -7.35 5.77 6.30
N PRO A 85 -7.48 4.43 6.39
CA PRO A 85 -8.50 3.69 5.66
C PRO A 85 -9.89 4.11 6.12
N SER A 86 -10.79 4.24 5.16
CA SER A 86 -12.21 4.56 5.36
C SER A 86 -13.05 3.63 4.51
N PHE A 87 -13.68 2.65 5.14
CA PHE A 87 -14.67 1.79 4.51
C PHE A 87 -15.95 2.59 4.35
N ARG A 88 -16.50 2.63 3.14
CA ARG A 88 -17.73 3.36 2.81
C ARG A 88 -18.68 2.44 2.07
N PHE A 89 -19.92 2.44 2.52
CA PHE A 89 -21.04 1.81 1.85
C PHE A 89 -22.08 2.87 1.51
N GLU A 90 -22.34 3.07 0.22
CA GLU A 90 -23.20 4.15 -0.26
C GLU A 90 -24.22 3.66 -1.27
N ARG A 91 -25.51 3.88 -0.95
CA ARG A 91 -26.66 3.67 -1.83
C ARG A 91 -27.62 4.84 -1.71
N ARG A 92 -28.61 4.91 -2.60
CA ARG A 92 -29.68 5.91 -2.51
C ARG A 92 -30.35 5.82 -1.14
N ASN A 93 -30.21 6.89 -0.35
CA ASN A 93 -30.73 7.03 1.02
C ASN A 93 -30.14 6.07 2.07
N LEU A 94 -28.97 5.47 1.82
CA LEU A 94 -28.27 4.62 2.80
C LEU A 94 -26.76 4.86 2.71
N GLN A 95 -26.18 5.40 3.79
CA GLN A 95 -24.74 5.62 3.91
C GLN A 95 -24.26 5.03 5.24
N ALA A 96 -23.18 4.26 5.17
CA ALA A 96 -22.42 3.82 6.33
C ALA A 96 -20.93 4.00 6.06
N SER A 97 -20.18 4.46 7.05
CA SER A 97 -18.74 4.62 6.93
C SER A 97 -18.02 4.31 8.23
N LEU A 98 -16.85 3.67 8.12
CA LEU A 98 -15.95 3.37 9.22
C LEU A 98 -14.55 3.83 8.84
N SER A 99 -13.93 4.70 9.64
CA SER A 99 -12.56 5.15 9.41
C SER A 99 -11.67 4.72 10.56
N LEU A 100 -10.45 4.30 10.25
CA LEU A 100 -9.49 3.84 11.24
C LEU A 100 -8.16 4.58 11.05
N PRO A 101 -7.92 5.68 11.76
CA PRO A 101 -6.64 6.37 11.75
C PRO A 101 -5.51 5.52 12.32
N LEU A 102 -4.42 5.41 11.56
CA LEU A 102 -3.20 4.71 11.94
C LEU A 102 -1.99 5.62 11.71
N GLU A 103 -1.07 5.68 12.67
CA GLU A 103 0.24 6.30 12.47
C GLU A 103 1.35 5.33 12.87
N LEU A 104 2.24 5.02 11.92
CA LEU A 104 3.43 4.22 12.11
C LEU A 104 4.64 5.15 12.27
N ASN A 105 5.31 5.06 13.41
CA ASN A 105 6.62 5.66 13.63
C ASN A 105 7.68 4.55 13.56
N LEU A 106 8.46 4.57 12.48
CA LEU A 106 9.48 3.57 12.23
C LEU A 106 10.79 3.85 12.98
N GLN A 107 10.96 5.01 13.64
CA GLN A 107 12.15 5.27 14.46
C GLN A 107 12.18 4.38 15.70
N ASP A 108 11.02 4.16 16.31
CA ASP A 108 10.88 3.36 17.52
C ASP A 108 9.92 2.17 17.36
N PHE A 109 9.57 1.86 16.11
CA PHE A 109 8.65 0.79 15.71
C PHE A 109 7.36 0.81 16.53
N SER A 110 6.73 1.99 16.59
CA SER A 110 5.46 2.17 17.25
C SER A 110 4.32 2.41 16.25
N LEU A 111 3.18 1.80 16.53
CA LEU A 111 1.92 1.99 15.82
C LEU A 111 0.93 2.66 16.76
N LEU A 112 0.48 3.85 16.39
CA LEU A 112 -0.61 4.57 17.04
C LEU A 112 -1.91 4.23 16.31
N VAL A 113 -2.92 3.85 17.09
CA VAL A 113 -4.26 3.51 16.61
C VAL A 113 -5.26 4.33 17.39
N ASP A 114 -6.22 4.94 16.71
CA ASP A 114 -7.40 5.48 17.37
C ASP A 114 -8.44 4.37 17.55
N PRO A 115 -8.66 3.86 18.78
CA PRO A 115 -9.61 2.77 19.01
C PRO A 115 -11.06 3.23 19.09
N SER A 116 -11.35 4.54 18.97
CA SER A 116 -12.69 5.11 19.17
C SER A 116 -13.76 4.50 18.27
N ALA A 117 -13.37 3.96 17.10
CA ALA A 117 -14.29 3.24 16.23
C ALA A 117 -14.75 1.87 16.78
N PHE A 118 -14.05 1.32 17.78
CA PHE A 118 -14.28 -0.02 18.32
C PHE A 118 -14.77 -0.03 19.77
N ASP A 119 -14.84 1.13 20.43
CA ASP A 119 -15.27 1.26 21.83
C ASP A 119 -16.71 0.78 22.06
N LEU A 120 -17.58 0.93 21.05
CA LEU A 120 -18.96 0.41 21.04
C LEU A 120 -19.02 -1.11 21.20
N PHE A 121 -17.95 -1.82 20.82
CA PHE A 121 -17.86 -3.27 20.89
C PHE A 121 -16.96 -3.75 22.04
N VAL A 122 -16.17 -2.85 22.65
CA VAL A 122 -15.29 -3.12 23.79
C VAL A 122 -15.50 -2.04 24.85
N PRO A 123 -16.56 -2.17 25.68
CA PRO A 123 -16.94 -1.15 26.67
C PRO A 123 -15.82 -0.80 27.68
N GLU A 124 -14.86 -1.67 27.89
CA GLU A 124 -13.71 -1.43 28.76
C GLU A 124 -12.74 -0.38 28.19
N LEU A 125 -12.82 -0.05 26.90
CA LEU A 125 -12.12 1.08 26.28
C LEU A 125 -12.85 2.41 26.48
N TYR A 126 -14.07 2.41 27.05
CA TYR A 126 -14.89 3.60 27.25
C TYR A 126 -14.21 4.65 28.14
N SER A 127 -13.45 4.22 29.15
CA SER A 127 -12.70 5.16 30.01
C SER A 127 -11.51 5.82 29.32
N GLU A 128 -11.13 5.32 28.13
CA GLU A 128 -9.95 5.72 27.37
C GLU A 128 -10.26 6.32 25.99
N GLN A 129 -11.54 6.65 25.76
CA GLN A 129 -12.12 7.10 24.49
C GLN A 129 -11.41 8.26 23.78
N THR A 130 -10.67 9.08 24.52
CA THR A 130 -9.99 10.25 23.96
C THR A 130 -8.53 9.99 23.61
N ARG A 131 -8.01 8.79 23.89
CA ARG A 131 -6.58 8.48 23.74
C ARG A 131 -6.31 7.50 22.60
N PHE A 132 -5.30 7.82 21.81
CA PHE A 132 -4.66 6.90 20.89
C PHE A 132 -3.94 5.80 21.67
N VAL A 133 -4.05 4.57 21.18
CA VAL A 133 -3.33 3.42 21.73
C VAL A 133 -2.03 3.26 20.96
N ARG A 134 -0.92 3.23 21.67
CA ARG A 134 0.40 2.96 21.11
C ARG A 134 0.78 1.50 21.34
N PHE A 135 1.01 0.78 20.25
CA PHE A 135 1.66 -0.53 20.23
C PHE A 135 3.12 -0.31 19.88
N LYS A 136 4.04 -0.74 20.74
CA LYS A 136 5.48 -0.59 20.49
C LYS A 136 6.14 -1.95 20.44
N LEU A 137 6.96 -2.16 19.41
CA LEU A 137 7.76 -3.37 19.33
C LEU A 137 8.81 -3.35 20.46
N PRO A 138 9.04 -4.49 21.16
CA PRO A 138 10.11 -4.59 22.15
C PRO A 138 11.45 -4.15 21.57
N SER A 139 12.23 -3.38 22.34
CA SER A 139 13.46 -2.75 21.85
C SER A 139 14.50 -3.75 21.35
N ASP A 140 14.55 -4.93 21.95
CA ASP A 140 15.42 -6.03 21.57
C ASP A 140 15.05 -6.64 20.21
N ILE A 141 13.77 -6.60 19.82
CA ILE A 141 13.30 -7.02 18.49
C ILE A 141 13.48 -5.87 17.49
N ALA A 142 13.09 -4.65 17.86
CA ALA A 142 13.24 -3.46 17.02
C ALA A 142 14.69 -3.22 16.58
N ALA A 143 15.66 -3.40 17.47
CA ALA A 143 17.09 -3.25 17.18
C ALA A 143 17.67 -4.33 16.25
N ARG A 144 16.91 -5.39 15.93
CA ARG A 144 17.30 -6.43 14.97
C ARG A 144 16.84 -6.12 13.55
N ILE A 145 15.92 -5.16 13.37
CA ILE A 145 15.39 -4.82 12.06
C ILE A 145 16.32 -3.77 11.42
N PRO A 146 17.01 -4.08 10.31
CA PRO A 146 17.94 -3.16 9.67
C PRO A 146 17.21 -2.17 8.76
N LEU A 147 16.30 -1.39 9.35
CA LEU A 147 15.36 -0.52 8.63
C LEU A 147 16.08 0.44 7.67
N ASP A 148 17.15 1.09 8.12
CA ASP A 148 17.87 2.06 7.28
C ASP A 148 18.50 1.40 6.05
N ALA A 149 19.03 0.18 6.21
CA ALA A 149 19.55 -0.60 5.09
C ALA A 149 18.42 -1.00 4.13
N MET A 150 17.27 -1.42 4.65
CA MET A 150 16.10 -1.78 3.86
C MET A 150 15.55 -0.58 3.07
N ILE A 151 15.34 0.57 3.73
CA ILE A 151 14.87 1.81 3.10
C ILE A 151 15.84 2.25 2.00
N LYS A 152 17.15 2.17 2.26
CA LYS A 152 18.18 2.54 1.29
C LYS A 152 18.20 1.62 0.07
N ALA A 153 17.96 0.32 0.25
CA ALA A 153 17.98 -0.68 -0.83
C ALA A 153 16.69 -0.71 -1.66
N LEU A 154 15.54 -0.46 -1.03
CA LEU A 154 14.22 -0.63 -1.62
C LEU A 154 14.04 0.03 -3.00
N PRO A 155 14.45 1.29 -3.25
CA PRO A 155 14.26 1.91 -4.55
C PRO A 155 15.04 1.21 -5.68
N GLY A 156 16.23 0.68 -5.37
CA GLY A 156 17.02 -0.11 -6.31
C GLY A 156 16.37 -1.46 -6.59
N LEU A 157 15.87 -2.14 -5.56
CA LEU A 157 15.17 -3.41 -5.70
C LEU A 157 13.88 -3.30 -6.52
N VAL A 158 13.15 -2.19 -6.38
CA VAL A 158 11.96 -1.90 -7.21
C VAL A 158 12.36 -1.65 -8.66
N ASP A 159 13.40 -0.85 -8.89
CA ASP A 159 13.93 -0.61 -10.24
C ASP A 159 14.37 -1.93 -10.92
N GLU A 160 15.12 -2.77 -10.21
CA GLU A 160 15.56 -4.08 -10.69
C GLU A 160 14.39 -5.03 -10.94
N GLY A 161 13.42 -5.10 -10.01
CA GLY A 161 12.25 -5.97 -10.12
C GLY A 161 11.45 -5.68 -11.39
N TYR A 162 11.09 -4.41 -11.62
CA TYR A 162 10.46 -4.01 -12.89
C TYR A 162 11.39 -4.10 -14.11
N GLY A 163 12.70 -4.19 -13.90
CA GLY A 163 13.67 -4.49 -14.96
C GLY A 163 13.66 -5.96 -15.41
N THR A 164 13.06 -6.86 -14.64
CA THR A 164 12.95 -8.30 -14.98
C THR A 164 11.80 -8.62 -15.95
N VAL A 165 10.81 -7.74 -16.06
CA VAL A 165 9.64 -7.96 -16.92
C VAL A 165 9.91 -7.45 -18.34
N ASP A 166 9.20 -8.03 -19.32
CA ASP A 166 9.33 -7.67 -20.73
C ASP A 166 8.98 -6.20 -20.96
N LYS A 167 9.80 -5.49 -21.74
CA LYS A 167 9.60 -4.08 -22.07
C LYS A 167 8.24 -3.77 -22.71
N GLN A 168 7.64 -4.74 -23.40
CA GLN A 168 6.33 -4.57 -24.06
C GLN A 168 5.16 -4.34 -23.09
N VAL A 169 5.34 -4.64 -21.79
CA VAL A 169 4.31 -4.33 -20.78
C VAL A 169 4.18 -2.82 -20.54
N PHE A 170 5.24 -2.07 -20.84
CA PHE A 170 5.32 -0.62 -20.64
C PHE A 170 4.96 0.13 -21.92
N ALA A 171 4.16 1.19 -21.80
CA ALA A 171 3.90 2.11 -22.89
C ALA A 171 3.86 3.55 -22.39
N LEU A 172 4.33 4.47 -23.23
CA LEU A 172 4.04 5.88 -23.08
C LEU A 172 2.76 6.16 -23.85
N GLU A 173 1.75 6.68 -23.18
CA GLU A 173 0.44 6.92 -23.77
C GLU A 173 0.13 8.43 -23.85
N PRO A 174 -0.79 8.83 -24.75
CA PRO A 174 -1.33 10.18 -24.74
C PRO A 174 -1.96 10.51 -23.38
N LEU A 175 -1.90 11.79 -22.99
CA LEU A 175 -2.50 12.24 -21.73
C LEU A 175 -4.03 12.16 -21.80
N ASP A 176 -4.61 11.35 -20.91
CA ASP A 176 -6.05 11.30 -20.70
C ASP A 176 -6.57 12.50 -19.90
N ASP A 177 -7.87 12.49 -19.57
CA ASP A 177 -8.48 13.55 -18.77
C ASP A 177 -7.93 13.61 -17.34
N THR A 178 -7.66 12.45 -16.72
CA THR A 178 -7.07 12.40 -15.37
C THR A 178 -5.66 12.97 -15.37
N ALA A 179 -4.82 12.58 -16.32
CA ALA A 179 -3.47 13.11 -16.49
C ALA A 179 -3.49 14.65 -16.61
N ARG A 180 -4.41 15.20 -17.41
CA ARG A 180 -4.58 16.65 -17.57
C ARG A 180 -5.06 17.34 -16.29
N GLN A 181 -6.02 16.75 -15.58
CA GLN A 181 -6.52 17.28 -14.30
C GLN A 181 -5.44 17.30 -13.22
N LEU A 182 -4.57 16.29 -13.20
CA LEU A 182 -3.45 16.22 -12.26
C LEU A 182 -2.29 17.17 -12.63
N GLY A 183 -2.27 17.72 -13.84
CA GLY A 183 -1.13 18.49 -14.36
C GLY A 183 0.06 17.60 -14.74
N ALA A 184 -0.21 16.34 -15.08
CA ALA A 184 0.81 15.41 -15.55
C ALA A 184 1.34 15.83 -16.93
N SER A 185 2.59 15.48 -17.18
CA SER A 185 3.25 15.64 -18.47
C SER A 185 3.57 14.30 -19.14
N TYR A 186 3.47 13.21 -18.38
CA TYR A 186 3.69 11.85 -18.83
C TYR A 186 2.59 10.94 -18.29
N GLN A 187 2.09 10.06 -19.16
CA GLN A 187 1.21 8.95 -18.80
C GLN A 187 1.92 7.65 -19.19
N LEU A 188 2.22 6.84 -18.19
CA LEU A 188 3.01 5.62 -18.33
C LEU A 188 2.13 4.43 -17.98
N ARG A 189 1.79 3.61 -18.97
CA ARG A 189 1.01 2.39 -18.77
C ARG A 189 1.92 1.22 -18.46
N ILE A 190 1.54 0.43 -17.47
CA ILE A 190 2.08 -0.90 -17.15
C ILE A 190 0.94 -1.90 -17.26
N ALA A 191 1.01 -2.86 -18.18
CA ALA A 191 0.05 -3.97 -18.23
C ALA A 191 0.76 -5.29 -17.98
N MET A 192 0.65 -5.77 -16.75
CA MET A 192 1.27 -7.03 -16.34
C MET A 192 0.21 -8.13 -16.24
N ASN A 193 0.66 -9.35 -16.52
CA ASN A 193 -0.04 -10.53 -16.07
C ASN A 193 0.38 -10.87 -14.62
N PRO A 194 -0.37 -11.72 -13.92
CA PRO A 194 -0.09 -12.08 -12.53
C PRO A 194 1.27 -12.74 -12.31
N LEU A 195 1.81 -13.45 -13.32
CA LEU A 195 3.14 -14.06 -13.24
C LEU A 195 4.22 -12.98 -13.18
N GLN A 196 4.11 -11.95 -14.03
CA GLN A 196 5.01 -10.81 -14.04
C GLN A 196 4.90 -10.00 -12.74
N GLU A 197 3.69 -9.78 -12.23
CA GLU A 197 3.50 -9.14 -10.92
C GLU A 197 4.18 -9.92 -9.79
N SER A 198 3.98 -11.24 -9.76
CA SER A 198 4.59 -12.12 -8.77
C SER A 198 6.12 -12.09 -8.87
N GLN A 199 6.69 -12.09 -10.08
CA GLN A 199 8.13 -11.97 -10.29
C GLN A 199 8.70 -10.67 -9.70
N VAL A 200 8.05 -9.53 -9.92
CA VAL A 200 8.47 -8.24 -9.35
C VAL A 200 8.43 -8.29 -7.82
N VAL A 201 7.34 -8.78 -7.24
CA VAL A 201 7.19 -8.86 -5.77
C VAL A 201 8.22 -9.79 -5.15
N VAL A 202 8.41 -10.98 -5.71
CA VAL A 202 9.40 -11.96 -5.23
C VAL A 202 10.82 -11.39 -5.32
N HIS A 203 11.17 -10.69 -6.42
CA HIS A 203 12.47 -10.04 -6.55
C HIS A 203 12.73 -9.04 -5.42
N ILE A 204 11.76 -8.17 -5.13
CA ILE A 204 11.87 -7.17 -4.07
C ILE A 204 12.03 -7.83 -2.70
N VAL A 205 11.20 -8.83 -2.40
CA VAL A 205 11.24 -9.57 -1.12
C VAL A 205 12.59 -10.27 -0.95
N ASP A 206 13.04 -11.00 -1.96
CA ASP A 206 14.32 -11.73 -1.92
C ASP A 206 15.51 -10.76 -1.77
N GLY A 207 15.44 -9.60 -2.43
CA GLY A 207 16.41 -8.53 -2.26
C GLY A 207 16.46 -7.99 -0.84
N LEU A 208 15.30 -7.71 -0.22
CA LEU A 208 15.22 -7.23 1.16
C LEU A 208 15.72 -8.28 2.15
N VAL A 209 15.41 -9.56 1.94
CA VAL A 209 15.93 -10.66 2.77
C VAL A 209 17.46 -10.71 2.70
N LYS A 210 18.04 -10.58 1.51
CA LYS A 210 19.51 -10.52 1.36
C LYS A 210 20.11 -9.33 2.11
N VAL A 211 19.47 -8.18 2.06
CA VAL A 211 19.90 -7.00 2.84
C VAL A 211 19.87 -7.29 4.34
N ILE A 212 18.79 -7.92 4.83
CA ILE A 212 18.67 -8.30 6.24
C ILE A 212 19.76 -9.31 6.63
N GLN A 213 19.99 -10.34 5.81
CA GLN A 213 21.02 -11.36 6.05
C GLN A 213 22.43 -10.76 6.11
N GLN A 214 22.79 -9.91 5.13
CA GLN A 214 24.10 -9.27 5.10
C GLN A 214 24.33 -8.37 6.32
N GLU A 215 23.30 -7.65 6.76
CA GLU A 215 23.42 -6.78 7.93
C GLU A 215 23.47 -7.59 9.23
N ALA A 216 22.68 -8.66 9.32
CA ALA A 216 22.72 -9.60 10.44
C ALA A 216 24.10 -10.28 10.57
N GLU A 217 24.71 -10.71 9.46
CA GLU A 217 26.07 -11.26 9.43
C GLU A 217 27.12 -10.25 9.90
N ARG A 218 27.08 -9.00 9.41
CA ARG A 218 28.00 -7.92 9.85
C ARG A 218 27.92 -7.64 11.34
N GLN A 219 26.74 -7.80 11.91
CA GLN A 219 26.47 -7.56 13.32
C GLN A 219 26.68 -8.81 14.20
N GLY A 220 27.15 -9.93 13.62
CA GLY A 220 27.40 -11.17 14.35
C GLY A 220 26.13 -11.90 14.81
N ARG A 221 25.00 -11.66 14.14
CA ARG A 221 23.66 -12.21 14.46
C ARG A 221 23.04 -13.00 13.30
N PRO A 222 23.73 -13.99 12.70
CA PRO A 222 23.26 -14.69 11.49
C PRO A 222 21.88 -15.36 11.62
N GLU A 223 21.44 -15.66 12.83
CA GLU A 223 20.11 -16.18 13.16
C GLU A 223 18.97 -15.21 12.81
N ASP A 224 19.16 -13.90 12.97
CA ASP A 224 18.16 -12.89 12.60
C ASP A 224 17.93 -12.91 11.07
N GLY A 225 19.00 -13.14 10.29
CA GLY A 225 18.92 -13.34 8.85
C GLY A 225 18.19 -14.62 8.42
N LYS A 226 18.25 -15.68 9.24
CA LYS A 226 17.48 -16.92 9.00
C LYS A 226 16.00 -16.71 9.26
N GLN A 227 15.64 -16.04 10.36
CA GLN A 227 14.25 -15.71 10.69
C GLN A 227 13.60 -14.85 9.59
N ALA A 228 14.34 -13.88 9.04
CA ALA A 228 13.86 -13.08 7.90
C ALA A 228 13.62 -13.94 6.64
N ALA A 229 14.49 -14.92 6.38
CA ALA A 229 14.31 -15.84 5.27
C ALA A 229 13.07 -16.75 5.47
N ASP A 230 12.83 -17.22 6.69
CA ASP A 230 11.64 -18.02 7.02
C ASP A 230 10.36 -17.19 6.87
N ALA A 231 10.35 -15.95 7.35
CA ALA A 231 9.23 -15.03 7.15
C ALA A 231 8.97 -14.75 5.66
N ALA A 232 10.02 -14.64 4.85
CA ALA A 232 9.88 -14.48 3.41
C ALA A 232 9.31 -15.71 2.71
N GLN A 233 9.47 -16.92 3.27
CA GLN A 233 8.78 -18.11 2.72
C GLN A 233 7.26 -17.98 2.83
N LEU A 234 6.75 -17.37 3.90
CA LEU A 234 5.32 -17.07 4.02
C LEU A 234 4.88 -16.09 2.95
N VAL A 235 5.64 -15.02 2.72
CA VAL A 235 5.35 -14.06 1.64
C VAL A 235 5.36 -14.76 0.28
N ARG A 236 6.36 -15.61 0.01
CA ARG A 236 6.40 -16.42 -1.20
C ARG A 236 5.16 -17.31 -1.33
N ALA A 237 4.77 -18.02 -0.27
CA ALA A 237 3.58 -18.86 -0.28
C ALA A 237 2.29 -18.06 -0.56
N LEU A 238 2.17 -16.84 -0.03
CA LEU A 238 1.03 -15.94 -0.30
C LEU A 238 1.06 -15.34 -1.71
N THR A 239 2.24 -15.15 -2.30
CA THR A 239 2.41 -14.65 -3.67
C THR A 239 2.36 -15.74 -4.74
N GLN A 240 2.49 -17.01 -4.34
CA GLN A 240 2.33 -18.17 -5.21
C GLN A 240 0.84 -18.34 -5.53
N ARG A 241 0.43 -17.80 -6.68
CA ARG A 241 -0.90 -18.02 -7.24
C ARG A 241 -0.94 -19.34 -8.01
N SER A 242 -2.09 -20.01 -8.01
CA SER A 242 -2.26 -21.22 -8.83
C SER A 242 -2.13 -20.88 -10.31
N ALA A 243 -1.77 -21.85 -11.16
CA ALA A 243 -1.68 -21.63 -12.61
C ALA A 243 -3.00 -21.10 -13.23
N ALA A 244 -4.15 -21.46 -12.64
CA ALA A 244 -5.45 -20.93 -13.02
C ALA A 244 -5.62 -19.45 -12.63
N ASP A 245 -5.21 -19.08 -11.42
CA ASP A 245 -5.26 -17.69 -10.93
C ASP A 245 -4.28 -16.78 -11.69
N LEU A 246 -3.19 -17.36 -12.20
CA LEU A 246 -2.17 -16.66 -12.98
C LEU A 246 -2.62 -16.29 -14.41
N GLN A 247 -3.65 -16.94 -14.96
CA GLN A 247 -4.21 -16.62 -16.27
C GLN A 247 -5.50 -15.76 -16.18
N ALA A 248 -6.15 -15.81 -15.03
CA ALA A 248 -7.47 -15.24 -14.78
C ALA A 248 -7.49 -13.76 -14.39
N THR A 249 -6.40 -13.22 -13.85
CA THR A 249 -6.36 -11.80 -13.43
C THR A 249 -5.54 -10.99 -14.42
N ARG A 250 -5.95 -9.77 -14.74
CA ARG A 250 -5.13 -8.84 -15.52
C ARG A 250 -5.18 -7.47 -14.87
N THR A 251 -4.01 -6.86 -14.72
CA THR A 251 -3.88 -5.53 -14.15
C THR A 251 -3.32 -4.58 -15.19
N VAL A 252 -3.96 -3.43 -15.32
CA VAL A 252 -3.42 -2.30 -16.09
C VAL A 252 -3.30 -1.10 -15.18
N SER A 253 -2.09 -0.61 -15.00
CA SER A 253 -1.78 0.56 -14.17
C SER A 253 -1.31 1.71 -15.06
N HIS A 254 -1.86 2.90 -14.85
CA HIS A 254 -1.44 4.16 -15.45
C HIS A 254 -0.78 5.00 -14.35
N LEU A 255 0.49 5.31 -14.52
CA LEU A 255 1.22 6.24 -13.68
C LEU A 255 1.21 7.62 -14.34
N TYR A 256 0.83 8.63 -13.57
CA TYR A 256 0.84 10.01 -14.02
C TYR A 256 2.02 10.73 -13.39
N ALA A 257 2.93 11.27 -14.20
CA ALA A 257 4.11 11.98 -13.72
C ALA A 257 4.21 13.39 -14.29
N ASN A 258 4.70 14.33 -13.49
CA ASN A 258 4.93 15.71 -13.93
C ASN A 258 6.26 15.85 -14.71
N ARG A 259 6.57 17.07 -15.18
CA ARG A 259 7.83 17.34 -15.91
C ARG A 259 9.09 17.03 -15.10
N GLN A 260 9.03 17.00 -13.78
CA GLN A 260 10.16 16.70 -12.90
C GLN A 260 10.28 15.20 -12.62
N GLY A 261 9.41 14.36 -13.18
CA GLY A 261 9.36 12.93 -12.91
C GLY A 261 8.69 12.56 -11.59
N GLN A 262 8.07 13.52 -10.89
CA GLN A 262 7.33 13.23 -9.66
C GLN A 262 6.01 12.53 -10.00
N LEU A 263 5.74 11.43 -9.29
CA LEU A 263 4.49 10.70 -9.39
C LEU A 263 3.35 11.53 -8.79
N LEU A 264 2.32 11.81 -9.59
CA LEU A 264 1.13 12.57 -9.19
C LEU A 264 -0.07 11.68 -8.92
N GLY A 265 -0.11 10.49 -9.52
CA GLY A 265 -1.21 9.56 -9.34
C GLY A 265 -0.96 8.21 -9.98
N ILE A 266 -1.75 7.23 -9.54
CA ILE A 266 -1.83 5.88 -10.09
C ILE A 266 -3.30 5.57 -10.28
N ASN A 267 -3.71 5.24 -11.50
CA ASN A 267 -4.98 4.57 -11.74
C ASN A 267 -4.71 3.14 -12.15
N GLN A 268 -5.40 2.20 -11.55
CA GLN A 268 -5.24 0.79 -11.85
C GLN A 268 -6.59 0.14 -12.04
N GLU A 269 -6.72 -0.61 -13.12
CA GLU A 269 -7.86 -1.47 -13.41
C GLU A 269 -7.43 -2.93 -13.26
N ILE A 270 -8.25 -3.70 -12.55
CA ILE A 270 -7.99 -5.10 -12.26
C ILE A 270 -9.17 -5.90 -12.79
N THR A 271 -8.95 -6.66 -13.85
CA THR A 271 -9.89 -7.66 -14.35
C THR A 271 -9.70 -8.94 -13.55
N LEU A 272 -10.78 -9.41 -12.95
CA LEU A 272 -10.86 -10.68 -12.23
C LEU A 272 -11.62 -11.67 -13.10
N ASP A 273 -11.03 -12.83 -13.39
CA ASP A 273 -11.67 -13.90 -14.16
C ASP A 273 -11.37 -15.29 -13.58
N THR A 274 -11.54 -15.44 -12.26
CA THR A 274 -11.31 -16.73 -11.58
C THR A 274 -12.60 -17.56 -11.53
N PRO A 275 -12.54 -18.89 -11.35
CA PRO A 275 -13.74 -19.72 -11.20
C PRO A 275 -14.67 -19.32 -10.05
N GLN A 276 -14.13 -18.65 -9.03
CA GLN A 276 -14.87 -18.22 -7.85
C GLN A 276 -15.34 -16.77 -7.94
N LEU A 277 -14.68 -15.93 -8.74
CA LEU A 277 -14.89 -14.49 -8.74
C LEU A 277 -14.55 -13.87 -10.10
N ARG A 278 -15.50 -13.12 -10.67
CA ARG A 278 -15.31 -12.41 -11.94
C ARG A 278 -15.75 -10.96 -11.82
N GLY A 279 -15.08 -10.04 -12.49
CA GLY A 279 -15.47 -8.63 -12.45
C GLY A 279 -14.33 -7.66 -12.71
N LEU A 280 -14.59 -6.40 -12.38
CA LEU A 280 -13.68 -5.28 -12.57
C LEU A 280 -13.54 -4.53 -11.26
N ALA A 281 -12.32 -4.51 -10.73
CA ALA A 281 -11.92 -3.67 -9.61
C ALA A 281 -11.06 -2.51 -10.09
N TYR A 282 -11.02 -1.43 -9.32
CA TYR A 282 -10.19 -0.27 -9.61
C TYR A 282 -9.51 0.24 -8.34
N LEU A 283 -8.32 0.81 -8.51
CA LEU A 283 -7.61 1.59 -7.52
C LEU A 283 -7.25 2.94 -8.16
N HIS A 284 -7.68 4.03 -7.55
CA HIS A 284 -7.28 5.38 -7.95
C HIS A 284 -6.53 6.02 -6.79
N MET A 285 -5.31 6.47 -7.02
CA MET A 285 -4.45 7.11 -6.04
C MET A 285 -3.94 8.42 -6.59
N ARG A 286 -3.87 9.43 -5.72
CA ARG A 286 -3.29 10.74 -5.99
C ARG A 286 -2.24 11.06 -4.95
N TYR A 287 -1.16 11.67 -5.39
CA TYR A 287 -0.08 12.16 -4.56
C TYR A 287 -0.10 13.69 -4.55
N SER A 288 0.21 14.28 -3.41
CA SER A 288 0.18 15.74 -3.22
C SER A 288 1.16 16.16 -2.13
N ASN A 289 1.39 17.46 -1.98
CA ASN A 289 2.27 18.02 -0.95
C ASN A 289 3.68 17.39 -0.93
N HIS A 290 4.26 17.14 -2.10
CA HIS A 290 5.60 16.57 -2.21
C HIS A 290 6.64 17.42 -1.46
N GLY A 291 7.48 16.75 -0.67
CA GLY A 291 8.50 17.34 0.20
C GLY A 291 7.97 18.02 1.46
N LYS A 292 6.65 18.15 1.62
CA LYS A 292 5.99 18.79 2.77
C LYS A 292 4.68 18.07 3.16
N PRO A 293 4.74 16.77 3.49
CA PRO A 293 3.57 16.01 3.88
C PRO A 293 2.89 16.63 5.10
N VAL A 294 1.56 16.64 5.08
CA VAL A 294 0.72 17.12 6.19
C VAL A 294 0.05 15.93 6.84
N PHE A 295 0.43 15.64 8.08
CA PHE A 295 -0.19 14.60 8.90
C PHE A 295 -1.50 15.14 9.49
N ALA A 296 -2.59 14.41 9.30
CA ALA A 296 -3.92 14.80 9.78
C ALA A 296 -4.00 14.70 11.31
N TYR A 297 -3.37 13.68 11.89
CA TYR A 297 -3.33 13.44 13.33
C TYR A 297 -1.96 13.81 13.90
N GLN A 298 -1.97 14.61 14.96
CA GLN A 298 -0.77 15.02 15.69
C GLN A 298 -1.09 14.96 17.20
N PRO A 299 -1.30 13.76 17.76
CA PRO A 299 -1.69 13.61 19.16
C PRO A 299 -0.61 14.16 20.09
N ALA A 300 -1.01 14.87 21.13
CA ALA A 300 -0.09 15.24 22.21
C ALA A 300 0.24 14.00 23.05
N ALA A 301 1.31 14.07 23.85
CA ALA A 301 1.70 12.95 24.72
C ALA A 301 0.60 12.56 25.73
N SER A 302 -0.24 13.52 26.14
CA SER A 302 -1.41 13.29 26.99
C SER A 302 -2.51 12.45 26.31
N ASP A 303 -2.55 12.48 24.99
CA ASP A 303 -3.58 11.86 24.17
C ASP A 303 -3.18 10.44 23.76
N ILE A 304 -2.12 9.88 24.36
CA ILE A 304 -1.57 8.58 24.02
C ILE A 304 -1.48 7.70 25.27
N ILE A 305 -1.93 6.47 25.16
CA ILE A 305 -1.75 5.41 26.14
C ILE A 305 -0.99 4.25 25.50
N ASP A 306 0.03 3.74 26.17
CA ASP A 306 0.72 2.53 25.72
C ASP A 306 -0.17 1.30 25.97
N TYR A 307 -0.22 0.36 25.03
CA TYR A 307 -1.10 -0.82 25.07
C TYR A 307 -0.98 -1.63 26.38
N ASP A 308 0.23 -1.73 26.94
CA ASP A 308 0.50 -2.44 28.20
C ASP A 308 -0.14 -1.78 29.43
N LYS A 309 -0.52 -0.51 29.32
CA LYS A 309 -1.21 0.26 30.36
C LYS A 309 -2.72 0.27 30.20
N LEU A 310 -3.26 -0.32 29.13
CA LEU A 310 -4.71 -0.41 28.94
C LEU A 310 -5.34 -1.33 30.00
N PRO A 311 -6.50 -0.95 30.56
CA PRO A 311 -7.27 -1.85 31.41
C PRO A 311 -7.68 -3.09 30.61
N LYS A 312 -7.28 -4.27 31.08
CA LYS A 312 -7.63 -5.53 30.41
C LYS A 312 -9.11 -5.86 30.64
N PRO A 313 -9.87 -6.23 29.60
CA PRO A 313 -11.24 -6.72 29.77
C PRO A 313 -11.29 -7.90 30.73
N GLN A 314 -12.33 -7.98 31.55
CA GLN A 314 -12.40 -8.97 32.63
C GLN A 314 -12.38 -10.42 32.10
N TRP A 315 -13.01 -10.67 30.95
CA TRP A 315 -13.00 -11.97 30.26
C TRP A 315 -11.60 -12.41 29.77
N LEU A 316 -10.70 -11.46 29.53
CA LEU A 316 -9.32 -11.71 29.11
C LEU A 316 -8.41 -12.01 30.32
N GLN A 317 -8.77 -11.50 31.49
CA GLN A 317 -8.11 -11.80 32.76
C GLN A 317 -8.44 -13.22 33.25
N ASP A 318 -9.66 -13.70 32.97
CA ASP A 318 -10.12 -15.03 33.37
C ASP A 318 -9.50 -16.17 32.54
N LEU A 319 -9.03 -15.89 31.32
CA LEU A 319 -8.28 -16.84 30.47
C LEU A 319 -6.81 -17.01 30.86
N ALA A 320 -6.28 -16.14 31.73
CA ALA A 320 -4.89 -16.17 32.20
C ALA A 320 -4.72 -16.85 33.57
N LYS A 321 -5.79 -17.45 34.10
CA LYS A 321 -5.80 -18.30 35.31
C LYS A 321 -5.94 -19.77 34.91
#